data_AF-A0A661DND2-F1
#
_entry.id   AF-A0A661DND2-F1
#
_cell.length_a   1.000
_cell.length_b   1.000
_cell.length_c   1.000
_cell.angle_alpha   90.00
_cell.angle_beta   90.00
_cell.angle_gamma   90.00
#
_symmetry.space_group_name_H-M   'P 1'
#
loop_
_entity.id
_entity.type
_entity.pdbx_description
1 polymer ?
#
loop_
_entity_poly.entity_id
_entity_poly.type
_entity_poly.pdbx_seq_one_letter_code
_entity_poly.pdbx_strand_id
1 'polypeptide(L)'
;MKTLKLIAIKLFLVSGVILSPKIANAELLYPVEIIYQPTQVRISNIRIEPQSDQLLLSGTIKRRAYNSNVLPGHIDYIVFDVNDQVVTEGAVNYSSSLSLRRLKQGAHFSFLLPKELDEGSYIRIGWNRNHSMTQPSQVTHHKKSPLL
;
A
#
# COMPACT_ATOMS: atom_id res chain seq x y z
N MET A 1 57.71 -50.60 -41.92
CA MET A 1 57.45 -49.14 -41.89
C MET A 1 56.22 -48.89 -41.03
N LYS A 2 56.37 -48.09 -39.97
CA LYS A 2 55.38 -47.88 -38.90
C LYS A 2 54.36 -46.82 -39.34
N THR A 3 53.06 -47.07 -39.18
CA THR A 3 52.02 -46.04 -39.30
C THR A 3 51.37 -45.81 -37.95
N LEU A 4 51.65 -44.64 -37.36
CA LEU A 4 50.99 -44.15 -36.15
C LEU A 4 49.53 -43.79 -36.48
N LYS A 5 48.59 -44.34 -35.71
CA LYS A 5 47.19 -43.88 -35.72
C LYS A 5 47.02 -42.78 -34.67
N LEU A 6 46.65 -41.59 -35.14
CA LEU A 6 46.31 -40.41 -34.34
C LEU A 6 44.96 -40.65 -33.63
N ILE A 7 44.92 -40.56 -32.31
CA ILE A 7 43.70 -40.65 -31.50
C ILE A 7 43.14 -39.23 -31.35
N ALA A 8 42.00 -38.95 -31.98
CA ALA A 8 41.28 -37.70 -31.81
C ALA A 8 40.44 -37.74 -30.53
N ILE A 9 40.84 -36.94 -29.54
CA ILE A 9 40.14 -36.76 -28.27
C ILE A 9 38.91 -35.86 -28.52
N LYS A 10 37.71 -36.42 -28.35
CA LYS A 10 36.45 -35.66 -28.39
C LYS A 10 36.32 -34.78 -27.15
N LEU A 11 36.39 -33.47 -27.37
CA LEU A 11 36.16 -32.44 -26.37
C LEU A 11 34.65 -32.34 -26.07
N PHE A 12 34.24 -32.71 -24.87
CA PHE A 12 32.85 -32.57 -24.41
C PHE A 12 32.65 -31.14 -23.89
N LEU A 13 32.03 -30.29 -24.70
CA LEU A 13 31.55 -28.97 -24.29
C LEU A 13 30.30 -29.15 -23.41
N VAL A 14 30.49 -29.06 -22.09
CA VAL A 14 29.38 -29.01 -21.13
C VAL A 14 28.75 -27.61 -21.23
N SER A 15 27.62 -27.53 -21.92
CA SER A 15 26.80 -26.32 -21.98
C SER A 15 26.20 -26.07 -20.60
N GLY A 16 26.77 -25.12 -19.87
CA GLY A 16 26.25 -24.62 -18.61
C GLY A 16 24.98 -23.82 -18.85
N VAL A 17 23.82 -24.48 -18.77
CA VAL A 17 22.53 -23.80 -18.67
C VAL A 17 22.48 -23.15 -17.29
N ILE A 18 22.81 -21.87 -17.23
CA ILE A 18 22.58 -21.03 -16.05
C ILE A 18 21.06 -20.85 -15.96
N LEU A 19 20.39 -21.72 -15.18
CA LEU A 19 19.03 -21.49 -14.75
C LEU A 19 19.03 -20.22 -13.89
N SER A 20 18.72 -19.09 -14.53
CA SER A 20 18.39 -17.87 -13.82
C SER A 20 17.11 -18.16 -13.03
N PRO A 21 17.10 -18.07 -11.68
CA PRO A 21 15.86 -18.16 -10.94
C PRO A 21 14.98 -17.00 -11.42
N LYS A 22 13.90 -17.32 -12.14
CA LYS A 22 12.79 -16.39 -12.30
C LYS A 22 12.28 -16.10 -10.89
N ILE A 23 12.68 -14.96 -10.35
CA ILE A 23 11.99 -14.36 -9.21
C ILE A 23 10.58 -14.10 -9.76
N ALA A 24 9.68 -15.02 -9.47
CA ALA A 24 8.26 -14.82 -9.68
C ALA A 24 7.91 -13.62 -8.81
N ASN A 25 7.84 -12.44 -9.42
CA ASN A 25 7.03 -11.36 -8.87
C ASN A 25 5.65 -11.98 -8.71
N ALA A 26 5.28 -12.29 -7.48
CA ALA A 26 3.91 -12.65 -7.15
C ALA A 26 3.07 -11.45 -7.60
N GLU A 27 2.48 -11.56 -8.78
CA GLU A 27 1.44 -10.65 -9.23
C GLU A 27 0.41 -10.61 -8.11
N LEU A 28 0.11 -9.40 -7.64
CA LEU A 28 -0.86 -9.19 -6.57
C LEU A 28 -2.17 -9.84 -7.03
N LEU A 29 -2.55 -10.96 -6.41
CA LEU A 29 -3.77 -11.73 -6.69
C LEU A 29 -5.04 -10.85 -6.71
N TYR A 30 -4.98 -9.72 -6.02
CA TYR A 30 -6.04 -8.73 -5.94
C TYR A 30 -5.47 -7.36 -6.33
N PRO A 31 -5.86 -6.79 -7.49
CA PRO A 31 -5.39 -5.49 -7.90
C PRO A 31 -5.88 -4.40 -6.93
N VAL A 32 -5.01 -3.42 -6.66
CA VAL A 32 -5.30 -2.28 -5.79
C VAL A 32 -5.23 -1.00 -6.59
N GLU A 33 -6.35 -0.29 -6.70
CA GLU A 33 -6.49 0.98 -7.39
C GLU A 33 -6.51 2.14 -6.40
N ILE A 34 -5.73 3.19 -6.64
CA ILE A 34 -5.77 4.43 -5.85
C ILE A 34 -6.70 5.42 -6.56
N ILE A 35 -7.94 5.51 -6.10
CA ILE A 35 -8.98 6.33 -6.74
C ILE A 35 -8.91 7.81 -6.37
N TYR A 36 -8.37 8.13 -5.19
CA TYR A 36 -8.25 9.51 -4.73
C TYR A 36 -6.97 9.72 -3.93
N GLN A 37 -6.11 10.59 -4.43
CA GLN A 37 -4.98 11.14 -3.67
C GLN A 37 -4.76 12.59 -4.10
N PRO A 38 -4.81 13.56 -3.18
CA PRO A 38 -4.44 14.93 -3.50
C PRO A 38 -2.99 15.00 -3.99
N THR A 39 -2.67 16.02 -4.78
CA THR A 39 -1.33 16.22 -5.35
C THR A 39 -0.23 16.29 -4.29
N GLN A 40 -0.55 16.66 -3.05
CA GLN A 40 0.42 16.77 -1.96
C GLN A 40 0.73 15.42 -1.29
N VAL A 41 -0.04 14.36 -1.58
CA VAL A 41 0.05 13.05 -0.94
C VAL A 41 0.45 11.99 -1.99
N ARG A 42 1.13 10.95 -1.52
CA ARG A 42 1.46 9.76 -2.29
C ARG A 42 1.23 8.53 -1.43
N ILE A 43 0.40 7.62 -1.92
CA ILE A 43 0.27 6.25 -1.40
C ILE A 43 1.26 5.37 -2.18
N SER A 44 1.95 4.46 -1.49
CA SER A 44 3.04 3.65 -2.05
C SER A 44 3.28 2.40 -1.21
N ASN A 45 4.11 1.48 -1.72
CA ASN A 45 4.49 0.24 -1.03
C ASN A 45 3.28 -0.58 -0.58
N ILE A 46 2.24 -0.66 -1.43
CA ILE A 46 1.06 -1.47 -1.15
C ILE A 46 1.45 -2.94 -1.24
N ARG A 47 1.06 -3.72 -0.24
CA ARG A 47 1.30 -5.16 -0.15
C ARG A 47 0.07 -5.84 0.42
N ILE A 48 -0.18 -7.05 -0.04
CA ILE A 48 -1.18 -7.96 0.53
C ILE A 48 -0.40 -9.17 1.01
N GLU A 49 -0.46 -9.43 2.31
CA GLU A 49 0.30 -10.49 2.96
C GLU A 49 -0.68 -11.38 3.76
N PRO A 50 -0.51 -12.71 3.78
CA PRO A 50 -1.32 -13.57 4.63
C PRO A 50 -1.01 -13.30 6.12
N GLN A 51 -2.05 -13.10 6.92
CA GLN A 51 -1.97 -12.91 8.36
C GLN A 51 -2.98 -13.83 9.05
N SER A 52 -2.47 -14.91 9.63
CA SER A 52 -3.29 -15.97 10.25
C SER A 52 -4.27 -16.57 9.24
N ASP A 53 -5.57 -16.31 9.40
CA ASP A 53 -6.65 -16.83 8.56
C ASP A 53 -7.23 -15.78 7.60
N GLN A 54 -6.58 -14.61 7.47
CA GLN A 54 -7.05 -13.49 6.67
C GLN A 54 -5.91 -12.88 5.86
N LEU A 55 -6.25 -12.02 4.91
CA LEU A 55 -5.28 -11.23 4.16
C LEU A 55 -5.16 -9.84 4.80
N LEU A 56 -3.92 -9.40 5.03
CA LEU A 56 -3.62 -8.06 5.51
C LEU A 56 -3.20 -7.20 4.31
N LEU A 57 -3.95 -6.15 4.02
CA LEU A 57 -3.50 -5.10 3.13
C LEU A 57 -2.72 -4.07 3.95
N SER A 58 -1.52 -3.72 3.49
CA SER A 58 -0.70 -2.70 4.14
C SER A 58 -0.08 -1.75 3.11
N GLY A 59 0.24 -0.53 3.54
CA GLY A 59 0.80 0.47 2.66
C GLY A 59 1.44 1.64 3.38
N THR A 60 2.11 2.50 2.62
CA THR A 60 2.78 3.70 3.15
C THR A 60 2.19 4.96 2.52
N ILE A 61 1.85 5.94 3.35
CA ILE A 61 1.46 7.28 2.94
C ILE A 61 2.57 8.30 3.26
N LYS A 62 2.89 9.14 2.27
CA LYS A 62 3.89 10.20 2.37
C LYS A 62 3.39 11.49 1.76
N ARG A 63 3.89 12.64 2.22
CA ARG A 63 3.77 13.88 1.45
C ARG A 63 4.78 13.89 0.30
N ARG A 64 4.37 14.45 -0.84
CA ARG A 64 5.26 14.64 -1.99
C ARG A 64 6.32 15.72 -1.74
N ALA A 65 5.97 16.75 -0.97
CA ALA A 65 6.91 17.79 -0.57
C ALA A 65 7.94 17.22 0.44
N TYR A 66 9.21 17.48 0.16
CA TYR A 66 10.32 17.07 1.01
C TYR A 66 10.15 17.64 2.44
N ASN A 67 10.43 16.82 3.46
CA ASN A 67 10.43 17.19 4.88
C ASN A 67 9.09 17.54 5.56
N SER A 68 7.95 17.01 5.10
CA SER A 68 6.67 17.31 5.76
C SER A 68 5.89 16.08 6.19
N ASN A 69 5.25 16.18 7.36
CA ASN A 69 4.33 15.16 7.87
C ASN A 69 3.03 15.16 7.06
N VAL A 70 2.46 13.98 6.86
CA VAL A 70 1.10 13.85 6.32
C VAL A 70 0.13 14.50 7.32
N LEU A 71 -0.76 15.35 6.81
CA LEU A 71 -1.77 16.00 7.65
C LEU A 71 -2.70 14.95 8.26
N PRO A 72 -3.41 15.22 9.38
CA PRO A 72 -4.38 14.28 9.93
C PRO A 72 -5.48 13.90 8.91
N GLY A 73 -5.81 12.62 8.86
CA GLY A 73 -6.67 12.01 7.84
C GLY A 73 -6.78 10.51 8.03
N HIS A 74 -7.40 9.84 7.07
CA HIS A 74 -7.58 8.39 7.03
C HIS A 74 -7.49 7.88 5.59
N ILE A 75 -7.37 6.56 5.45
CA ILE A 75 -7.49 5.87 4.16
C ILE A 75 -8.89 5.26 4.10
N ASP A 76 -9.68 5.72 3.14
CA ASP A 76 -10.93 5.08 2.75
C ASP A 76 -10.60 3.88 1.87
N TYR A 77 -11.32 2.78 2.05
CA TYR A 77 -11.20 1.59 1.23
C TYR A 77 -12.56 1.00 0.88
N ILE A 78 -12.64 0.40 -0.31
CA ILE A 78 -13.78 -0.38 -0.78
C ILE A 78 -13.24 -1.62 -1.46
N VAL A 79 -13.80 -2.77 -1.13
CA VAL A 79 -13.46 -4.08 -1.71
C VAL A 79 -14.62 -4.54 -2.58
N PHE A 80 -14.31 -4.88 -3.82
CA PHE A 80 -15.28 -5.34 -4.82
C PHE A 80 -15.03 -6.82 -5.13
N ASP A 81 -16.11 -7.56 -5.33
CA ASP A 81 -16.05 -8.92 -5.88
C ASP A 81 -15.87 -8.89 -7.41
N VAL A 82 -15.83 -10.07 -8.02
CA VAL A 82 -15.73 -10.25 -9.47
C VAL A 82 -16.93 -9.74 -10.27
N ASN A 83 -18.04 -9.43 -9.60
CA ASN A 83 -19.30 -8.95 -10.19
C ASN A 83 -19.52 -7.45 -9.93
N ASP A 84 -18.47 -6.73 -9.53
CA ASP A 84 -18.51 -5.31 -9.15
C ASP A 84 -19.44 -5.00 -7.95
N GLN A 85 -19.76 -5.98 -7.12
CA GLN A 85 -20.51 -5.79 -5.88
C GLN A 85 -19.58 -5.42 -4.72
N VAL A 86 -20.03 -4.50 -3.89
CA VAL A 86 -19.29 -4.10 -2.68
C VAL A 86 -19.36 -5.23 -1.65
N VAL A 87 -18.21 -5.83 -1.34
CA VAL A 87 -18.07 -6.85 -0.30
C VAL A 87 -17.90 -6.18 1.07
N THR A 88 -17.05 -5.17 1.14
CA THR A 88 -16.83 -4.38 2.37
C THR A 88 -16.28 -3.00 2.04
N GLU A 89 -16.53 -2.04 2.91
CA GLU A 89 -16.00 -0.70 2.86
C GLU A 89 -15.69 -0.18 4.26
N GLY A 90 -14.79 0.80 4.35
CA GLY A 90 -14.44 1.38 5.63
C GLY A 90 -13.36 2.44 5.54
N ALA A 91 -12.92 2.89 6.71
CA ALA A 91 -11.87 3.88 6.88
C ALA A 91 -10.85 3.41 7.92
N VAL A 92 -9.56 3.61 7.63
CA VAL A 92 -8.48 3.27 8.56
C VAL A 92 -7.54 4.44 8.80
N ASN A 93 -7.18 4.64 10.07
CA ASN A 93 -6.17 5.61 10.45
C ASN A 93 -4.77 5.08 10.12
N TYR A 94 -3.86 5.98 9.74
CA TYR A 94 -2.44 5.65 9.63
C TYR A 94 -1.66 6.09 10.87
N SER A 95 -0.53 5.44 11.10
CA SER A 95 0.43 5.82 12.13
C SER A 95 1.05 7.20 11.85
N SER A 96 1.51 7.88 12.89
CA SER A 96 2.29 9.11 12.74
C SER A 96 3.60 8.82 12.01
N SER A 97 3.97 9.67 11.04
CA SER A 97 5.27 9.57 10.37
C SER A 97 6.42 9.88 11.35
N LEU A 98 7.35 8.95 11.51
CA LEU A 98 8.60 9.19 12.24
C LEU A 98 9.60 9.91 11.31
N SER A 99 9.81 11.20 11.56
CA SER A 99 10.85 11.98 10.87
C SER A 99 12.09 12.09 11.75
N LEU A 100 12.97 11.10 11.68
CA LEU A 100 14.32 11.22 12.25
C LEU A 100 15.24 11.93 11.26
N ARG A 101 16.28 12.63 11.75
CA ARG A 101 17.23 13.43 10.95
C ARG A 101 17.84 12.66 9.77
N ARG A 102 17.93 11.32 9.86
CA ARG A 102 18.50 10.42 8.83
C ARG A 102 17.51 9.41 8.23
N LEU A 103 16.34 9.21 8.83
CA LEU A 103 15.36 8.19 8.43
C LEU A 103 13.98 8.83 8.38
N LYS A 104 13.41 8.89 7.18
CA LYS A 104 12.05 9.38 6.95
C LYS A 104 11.17 8.21 6.55
N GLN A 105 10.63 7.54 7.57
CA GLN A 105 9.60 6.55 7.35
C GLN A 105 8.28 7.30 7.11
N GLY A 106 7.55 6.85 6.09
CA GLY A 106 6.21 7.37 5.85
C GLY A 106 5.28 6.94 6.98
N ALA A 107 4.09 7.53 7.01
CA ALA A 107 3.02 7.01 7.83
C ALA A 107 2.58 5.66 7.27
N HIS A 108 2.27 4.70 8.13
CA HIS A 108 1.88 3.35 7.74
C HIS A 108 0.40 3.12 8.01
N PHE A 109 -0.28 2.44 7.10
CA PHE A 109 -1.64 1.96 7.31
C PHE A 109 -1.72 0.48 7.00
N SER A 110 -2.66 -0.20 7.65
CA SER A 110 -3.02 -1.57 7.34
C SER A 110 -4.45 -1.87 7.75
N PHE A 111 -5.11 -2.78 7.04
CA PHE A 111 -6.43 -3.28 7.39
C PHE A 111 -6.60 -4.72 6.89
N LEU A 112 -7.45 -5.47 7.58
CA LEU A 112 -7.77 -6.86 7.22
C LEU A 112 -8.80 -6.87 6.10
N LEU A 113 -8.54 -7.69 5.09
CA LEU A 113 -9.49 -7.98 4.02
C LEU A 113 -10.45 -9.10 4.47
N PRO A 114 -11.63 -9.21 3.84
CA PRO A 114 -12.53 -10.34 4.03
C PRO A 114 -11.80 -11.67 3.86
N LYS A 115 -12.18 -12.67 4.68
CA LYS A 115 -11.55 -13.99 4.69
C LYS A 115 -11.70 -14.71 3.34
N GLU A 116 -12.83 -14.52 2.70
CA GLU A 116 -13.20 -15.15 1.44
C GLU A 116 -13.25 -14.05 0.37
N LEU A 117 -12.24 -14.05 -0.49
CA LEU A 117 -12.10 -13.13 -1.62
C LEU A 117 -11.88 -13.97 -2.88
N ASP A 118 -12.87 -13.96 -3.76
CA ASP A 118 -12.81 -14.69 -5.03
C ASP A 118 -11.68 -14.17 -5.92
N GLU A 119 -11.09 -15.06 -6.70
CA GLU A 119 -10.07 -14.70 -7.68
C GLU A 119 -10.64 -13.69 -8.68
N GLY A 120 -9.98 -12.54 -8.83
CA GLY A 120 -10.45 -11.41 -9.66
C GLY A 120 -11.13 -10.29 -8.88
N SER A 121 -11.36 -10.47 -7.58
CA SER A 121 -11.77 -9.38 -6.68
C SER A 121 -10.72 -8.27 -6.66
N TYR A 122 -11.13 -7.02 -6.42
CA TYR A 122 -10.24 -5.87 -6.44
C TYR A 122 -10.51 -4.88 -5.33
N ILE A 123 -9.51 -4.05 -5.00
CA ILE A 123 -9.59 -3.08 -3.92
C ILE A 123 -9.39 -1.68 -4.46
N ARG A 124 -10.22 -0.74 -4.02
CA ARG A 124 -10.04 0.70 -4.24
C ARG A 124 -9.69 1.37 -2.93
N ILE A 125 -8.70 2.25 -2.95
CA ILE A 125 -8.30 3.04 -1.79
C ILE A 125 -8.20 4.54 -2.13
N GLY A 126 -8.49 5.39 -1.16
CA GLY A 126 -8.34 6.83 -1.26
C GLY A 126 -7.85 7.44 0.05
N TRP A 127 -7.13 8.56 0.00
CA TRP A 127 -6.79 9.31 1.21
C TRP A 127 -7.76 10.46 1.40
N ASN A 128 -8.33 10.57 2.60
CA ASN A 128 -9.21 11.66 2.95
C ASN A 128 -8.64 12.46 4.13
N ARG A 129 -8.75 13.79 4.05
CA ARG A 129 -8.29 14.66 5.13
C ARG A 129 -9.36 14.69 6.20
N ASN A 130 -8.97 14.68 7.47
CA ASN A 130 -9.91 15.05 8.52
C ASN A 130 -10.23 16.53 8.33
N HIS A 131 -11.40 16.84 7.79
CA HIS A 131 -11.95 18.16 7.90
C HIS A 131 -12.18 18.38 9.39
N SER A 132 -11.41 19.28 10.00
CA SER A 132 -11.77 19.79 11.31
C SER A 132 -13.21 20.28 11.16
N MET A 133 -14.17 19.60 11.79
CA MET A 133 -15.47 20.20 12.03
C MET A 133 -15.20 21.38 12.95
N THR A 134 -14.85 22.52 12.37
CA THR A 134 -15.05 23.81 13.02
C THR A 134 -16.56 23.93 13.10
N GLN A 135 -17.16 23.43 14.19
CA GLN A 135 -18.53 23.81 14.52
C GLN A 135 -18.54 25.34 14.65
N PRO A 136 -19.32 26.07 13.84
CA PRO A 136 -19.57 27.48 14.08
C PRO A 136 -20.71 27.63 15.10
N SER A 137 -20.56 28.60 16.01
CA SER A 137 -21.62 29.22 16.85
C SER A 137 -22.13 28.38 18.03
N GLN A 138 -22.44 28.88 19.23
CA GLN A 138 -22.49 30.22 19.83
C GLN A 138 -22.78 29.99 21.34
N VAL A 139 -22.08 30.66 22.25
CA VAL A 139 -22.70 31.16 23.50
C VAL A 139 -22.17 32.57 23.74
N THR A 140 -22.75 33.53 23.03
CA THR A 140 -22.71 34.94 23.42
C THR A 140 -23.51 35.06 24.72
N HIS A 141 -22.83 35.14 25.87
CA HIS A 141 -23.48 35.60 27.10
C HIS A 141 -23.87 37.07 26.91
N HIS A 142 -25.13 37.34 26.57
CA HIS A 142 -25.74 38.64 26.80
C HIS A 142 -25.77 38.89 28.32
N LYS A 143 -24.74 39.58 28.82
CA LYS A 143 -24.72 40.11 30.18
C LYS A 143 -25.73 41.25 30.21
N LYS A 144 -26.92 41.00 30.77
CA LYS A 144 -27.85 42.08 31.18
C LYS A 144 -27.11 42.93 32.22
N SER A 145 -26.91 44.20 31.91
CA SER A 145 -26.57 45.21 32.91
C SER A 145 -27.79 45.46 33.79
N PRO A 146 -27.71 45.31 35.13
CA PRO A 146 -28.70 45.93 36.00
C PRO A 146 -28.41 47.43 36.11
N LEU A 147 -29.42 48.23 35.78
CA LEU A 147 -29.52 49.63 36.19
C LEU A 147 -29.75 49.67 37.70
N LEU A 148 -28.80 50.25 38.44
CA LEU A 148 -29.03 51.00 39.68
C LEU A 148 -27.92 52.04 39.83
#